data_AF-A0A8T1TRL5-F1
#
_entry.id   AF-A0A8T1TRL5-F1
#
_cell.length_a   1.000
_cell.length_b   1.000
_cell.length_c   1.000
_cell.angle_alpha   90.00
_cell.angle_beta   90.00
_cell.angle_gamma   90.00
#
_symmetry.space_group_name_H-M   'P 1'
#
loop_
_entity.id
_entity.type
_entity.pdbx_description
1 polymer ?
#
loop_
_entity_poly.entity_id
_entity_poly.type
_entity_poly.pdbx_seq_one_letter_code
_entity_poly.pdbx_strand_id
1 'polypeptide(L)'
;LKGAFCVNEPVCVKQVSTGKCPAPQDGLQFGSFCDLPPTGVYGCRPYTADNVPTTVTYEAPLDCSNNPAGDTPVSIVSANQDFCAPEPVCSGTIFGSCPNIQDGLTQDSECMVIDTGVYGCVFMAST
;
A
#
# COMPACT_ATOMS: atom_id res chain seq x y z
N LEU A 1 5.60 19.76 -4.58
CA LEU A 1 5.66 18.31 -4.31
C LEU A 1 6.87 17.74 -5.03
N LYS A 2 7.83 17.16 -4.31
CA LYS A 2 8.96 16.45 -4.91
C LYS A 2 8.53 14.99 -5.11
N GLY A 3 8.71 14.44 -6.31
CA GLY A 3 8.33 13.05 -6.62
C GLY A 3 6.87 12.83 -7.02
N ALA A 4 6.11 13.89 -7.34
CA ALA A 4 4.78 13.79 -7.94
C ALA A 4 4.88 14.02 -9.44
N PHE A 5 4.25 13.15 -10.24
CA PHE A 5 4.36 13.14 -11.71
C PHE A 5 2.98 13.11 -12.35
N CYS A 6 2.82 13.80 -13.49
CA CYS A 6 1.56 13.83 -14.22
C CYS A 6 1.33 12.51 -14.98
N VAL A 7 0.07 12.06 -15.00
CA VAL A 7 -0.37 10.86 -15.70
C VAL A 7 -1.74 11.09 -16.34
N ASN A 8 -1.96 10.51 -17.51
CA ASN A 8 -3.25 10.57 -18.18
C ASN A 8 -4.20 9.49 -17.63
N GLU A 9 -5.49 9.78 -17.59
CA GLU A 9 -6.50 8.77 -17.25
C GLU A 9 -6.65 7.67 -18.33
N PRO A 10 -7.15 6.48 -17.95
CA PRO A 10 -7.38 6.01 -16.58
C PRO A 10 -6.04 5.72 -15.86
N VAL A 11 -5.94 6.01 -14.57
CA VAL A 11 -4.70 5.83 -13.79
C VAL A 11 -4.60 4.40 -13.24
N CYS A 12 -3.39 3.84 -13.21
CA CYS A 12 -3.09 2.59 -12.50
C CYS A 12 -3.20 2.79 -11.00
N VAL A 13 -4.38 2.49 -10.44
CA VAL A 13 -4.69 2.66 -9.03
C VAL A 13 -5.79 1.65 -8.63
N LYS A 14 -5.83 1.25 -7.36
CA LYS A 14 -6.84 0.33 -6.83
C LYS A 14 -6.82 -1.01 -7.57
N GLN A 15 -7.87 -1.27 -8.35
CA GLN A 15 -8.12 -2.51 -9.10
C GLN A 15 -7.88 -2.35 -10.61
N VAL A 16 -7.38 -1.18 -11.03
CA VAL A 16 -7.26 -0.83 -12.45
C VAL A 16 -5.89 -1.28 -12.99
N SER A 17 -5.78 -2.56 -13.34
CA SER A 17 -4.55 -3.16 -13.88
C SER A 17 -4.13 -2.63 -15.26
N THR A 18 -5.09 -2.12 -16.04
CA THR A 18 -4.87 -1.52 -17.37
C THR A 18 -4.69 -0.01 -17.31
N GLY A 19 -4.57 0.54 -16.10
CA GLY A 19 -4.37 1.97 -15.90
C GLY A 19 -2.98 2.41 -16.36
N LYS A 20 -2.87 3.68 -16.71
CA LYS A 20 -1.64 4.30 -17.16
C LYS A 20 -0.81 4.74 -15.95
N CYS A 21 0.50 4.75 -16.16
CA CYS A 21 1.47 5.32 -15.26
C CYS A 21 2.21 6.49 -15.93
N PRO A 22 2.77 7.43 -15.14
CA PRO A 22 3.55 8.54 -15.68
C PRO A 22 4.57 8.10 -16.73
N ALA A 23 4.48 8.71 -17.92
CA ALA A 23 5.47 8.59 -18.98
C ALA A 23 6.76 9.36 -18.59
N PRO A 24 7.86 9.18 -19.34
CA PRO A 24 9.07 9.99 -19.19
C PRO A 24 8.77 11.48 -19.11
N GLN A 25 9.24 12.13 -18.03
CA GLN A 25 9.12 13.57 -17.81
C GLN A 25 10.25 14.05 -16.88
N ASP A 26 10.36 15.36 -16.68
CA ASP A 26 11.37 15.94 -15.80
C ASP A 26 11.28 15.33 -14.39
N GLY A 27 12.39 14.72 -13.93
CA GLY A 27 12.46 14.00 -12.67
C GLY A 27 12.05 12.53 -12.71
N LEU A 28 11.58 12.01 -13.85
CA LEU A 28 11.23 10.60 -14.09
C LEU A 28 11.67 10.19 -15.51
N GLN A 29 12.98 10.11 -15.75
CA GLN A 29 13.57 9.95 -17.09
C GLN A 29 13.06 8.73 -17.87
N PHE A 30 12.77 7.62 -17.20
CA PHE A 30 12.35 6.37 -17.84
C PHE A 30 10.85 6.10 -17.71
N GLY A 31 10.09 7.01 -17.09
CA GLY A 31 8.69 6.78 -16.78
C GLY A 31 8.48 5.73 -15.69
N SER A 32 7.29 5.15 -15.69
CA SER A 32 6.84 4.16 -14.70
C SER A 32 5.85 3.18 -15.32
N PHE A 33 5.63 2.05 -14.65
CA PHE A 33 4.73 0.98 -15.09
C PHE A 33 3.76 0.58 -13.99
N CYS A 34 2.63 0.03 -14.41
CA CYS A 34 1.61 -0.49 -13.51
C CYS A 34 2.05 -1.84 -12.95
N ASP A 35 2.10 -1.95 -11.64
CA ASP A 35 2.47 -3.18 -10.93
C ASP A 35 1.45 -3.44 -9.81
N LEU A 36 1.36 -4.70 -9.39
CA LEU A 36 0.58 -5.13 -8.23
C LEU A 36 1.56 -5.57 -7.13
N PRO A 37 1.90 -4.68 -6.17
CA PRO A 37 2.71 -5.06 -5.03
C PRO A 37 2.02 -6.17 -4.21
N PRO A 38 2.78 -6.90 -3.36
CA PRO A 38 2.23 -7.92 -2.47
C PRO A 38 1.07 -7.44 -1.59
N THR A 39 1.00 -6.13 -1.32
CA THR A 39 -0.10 -5.48 -0.61
C THR A 39 -1.43 -5.47 -1.39
N GLY A 40 -1.49 -5.97 -2.62
CA GLY A 40 -2.77 -6.26 -3.30
C GLY A 40 -3.48 -5.05 -3.91
N VAL A 41 -2.80 -3.91 -4.09
CA VAL A 41 -3.33 -2.70 -4.74
C VAL A 41 -2.44 -2.25 -5.90
N TYR A 42 -3.00 -2.10 -7.10
CA TYR A 42 -2.22 -1.61 -8.25
C TYR A 42 -1.69 -0.20 -8.02
N GLY A 43 -0.44 0.02 -8.44
CA GLY A 43 0.22 1.32 -8.39
C GLY A 43 1.38 1.44 -9.37
N CYS A 44 1.86 2.67 -9.55
CA CYS A 44 2.93 2.97 -10.51
C CYS A 44 4.32 2.84 -9.88
N ARG A 45 5.17 1.99 -10.46
CA ARG A 45 6.58 1.84 -10.08
C ARG A 45 7.50 2.41 -11.16
N PRO A 46 8.57 3.14 -10.79
CA PRO A 46 9.48 3.72 -11.77
C PRO A 46 10.32 2.65 -12.46
N TYR A 47 10.74 2.93 -13.70
CA TYR A 47 11.80 2.20 -14.36
C TYR A 47 13.18 2.74 -13.93
N THR A 48 14.20 1.88 -13.83
CA THR A 48 15.59 2.28 -13.51
C THR A 48 16.44 2.54 -14.76
N ALA A 49 16.03 1.98 -15.90
CA ALA A 49 16.54 2.23 -17.24
C ALA A 49 15.43 1.92 -18.26
N ASP A 50 15.70 2.08 -19.55
CA ASP A 50 14.72 1.81 -20.60
C ASP A 50 14.15 0.38 -20.49
N ASN A 51 12.85 0.29 -20.15
CA ASN A 51 12.14 -0.96 -19.89
C ASN A 51 12.79 -1.89 -18.83
N VAL A 52 13.56 -1.34 -17.89
CA VAL A 52 14.14 -2.11 -16.76
C VAL A 52 13.36 -1.82 -15.49
N PRO A 53 12.50 -2.74 -15.02
CA PRO A 53 11.73 -2.56 -13.79
C PRO A 53 12.62 -2.28 -12.60
N THR A 54 12.18 -1.40 -11.71
CA THR A 54 12.86 -1.24 -10.43
C THR A 54 12.73 -2.50 -9.58
N THR A 55 13.85 -2.97 -9.05
CA THR A 55 13.89 -3.97 -7.98
C THR A 55 13.94 -3.31 -6.60
N VAL A 56 14.00 -1.98 -6.56
CA VAL A 56 14.09 -1.23 -5.31
C VAL A 56 12.81 -1.47 -4.54
N THR A 57 12.97 -2.12 -3.39
CA THR A 57 11.99 -2.18 -2.32
C THR A 57 12.20 -0.92 -1.49
N TYR A 58 11.15 -0.13 -1.29
CA TYR A 58 11.22 0.92 -0.28
C TYR A 58 11.27 0.23 1.09
N GLU A 59 12.08 0.79 2.00
CA GLU A 59 11.95 0.37 3.40
C GLU A 59 10.52 0.66 3.83
N ALA A 60 9.92 -0.34 4.46
CA ALA A 60 8.57 -0.16 4.95
C ALA A 60 8.59 0.94 6.03
N PRO A 61 7.51 1.75 6.15
CA PRO A 61 7.47 2.87 7.10
C PRO A 61 7.70 2.46 8.56
N LEU A 62 7.46 1.18 8.86
CA LEU A 62 7.67 0.54 10.16
C LEU A 62 8.39 -0.79 9.94
N ASP A 63 9.44 -1.05 10.73
CA ASP A 63 10.08 -2.36 10.78
C ASP A 63 9.31 -3.29 11.74
N CYS A 64 8.68 -4.31 11.16
CA CYS A 64 7.92 -5.32 11.88
C CYS A 64 8.71 -6.62 12.12
N SER A 65 10.00 -6.66 11.78
CA SER A 65 10.81 -7.87 11.87
C SER A 65 10.82 -8.45 13.30
N ASN A 66 10.33 -9.69 13.45
CA ASN A 66 10.21 -10.39 14.74
C ASN A 66 9.19 -9.76 15.71
N ASN A 67 8.25 -8.96 15.21
CA ASN A 67 7.17 -8.45 16.04
C ASN A 67 6.13 -9.58 16.27
N PRO A 68 5.74 -9.88 17.52
CA PRO A 68 4.75 -10.92 17.81
C PRO A 68 3.36 -10.64 17.22
N ALA A 69 3.05 -9.39 16.86
CA ALA A 69 1.83 -9.02 16.16
C ALA A 69 1.89 -9.33 14.65
N GLY A 70 3.07 -9.67 14.10
CA GLY A 70 3.28 -10.05 12.70
C GLY A 70 4.41 -9.26 12.05
N ASP A 71 4.85 -9.70 10.86
CA ASP A 71 6.04 -9.15 10.19
C ASP A 71 5.72 -8.12 9.09
N THR A 72 4.43 -7.79 8.87
CA THR A 72 4.02 -6.84 7.81
C THR A 72 3.40 -5.59 8.41
N PRO A 73 3.87 -4.38 8.01
CA PRO A 73 3.24 -3.13 8.41
C PRO A 73 1.96 -2.86 7.62
N VAL A 74 0.92 -2.47 8.34
CA VAL A 74 -0.44 -2.23 7.83
C VAL A 74 -1.00 -0.97 8.47
N SER A 75 -1.59 -0.10 7.64
CA SER A 75 -2.27 1.11 8.11
C SER A 75 -3.70 0.80 8.55
N ILE A 76 -4.16 1.47 9.61
CA ILE A 76 -5.58 1.50 9.99
C ILE A 76 -6.17 2.83 9.54
N VAL A 77 -7.37 2.83 8.96
CA VAL A 77 -8.07 4.06 8.59
C VAL A 77 -8.22 4.96 9.81
N SER A 78 -7.79 6.22 9.67
CA SER A 78 -7.75 7.24 10.73
C SER A 78 -6.68 7.04 11.82
N ALA A 79 -5.77 6.07 11.68
CA ALA A 79 -4.57 6.02 12.50
C ALA A 79 -3.50 6.99 11.99
N ASN A 80 -2.66 7.48 12.91
CA ASN A 80 -1.56 8.40 12.59
C ASN A 80 -0.26 7.69 12.20
N GLN A 81 -0.22 6.36 12.28
CA GLN A 81 0.94 5.53 11.97
C GLN A 81 0.51 4.12 11.55
N ASP A 82 1.45 3.38 10.97
CA ASP A 82 1.28 1.96 10.63
C ASP A 82 1.53 1.08 11.85
N PHE A 83 1.02 -0.15 11.81
CA PHE A 83 1.16 -1.17 12.85
C PHE A 83 1.39 -2.54 12.25
N CYS A 84 1.92 -3.48 13.03
CA CYS A 84 2.27 -4.79 12.52
C CYS A 84 1.07 -5.76 12.52
N ALA A 85 0.97 -6.57 11.47
CA ALA A 85 -0.03 -7.62 11.30
C ALA A 85 0.59 -8.84 10.60
N PRO A 86 0.04 -10.06 10.79
CA PRO A 86 0.52 -11.24 10.09
C PRO A 86 0.00 -11.28 8.64
N GLU A 87 0.72 -11.96 7.75
CA GLU A 87 0.21 -12.25 6.40
C GLU A 87 -0.87 -13.36 6.43
N PRO A 88 -1.84 -13.36 5.50
CA PRO A 88 -2.06 -12.34 4.48
C PRO A 88 -2.68 -11.07 5.06
N VAL A 89 -2.13 -9.90 4.76
CA VAL A 89 -2.67 -8.64 5.30
C VAL A 89 -3.93 -8.16 4.60
N CYS A 90 -4.80 -7.47 5.33
CA CYS A 90 -5.99 -6.84 4.79
C CYS A 90 -5.63 -5.63 3.93
N SER A 91 -5.64 -5.80 2.61
CA SER A 91 -5.37 -4.70 1.69
C SER A 91 -5.89 -5.01 0.27
N GLY A 92 -6.48 -4.00 -0.37
CA GLY A 92 -6.89 -4.12 -1.76
C GLY A 92 -8.03 -5.11 -1.97
N THR A 93 -7.76 -6.24 -2.62
CA THR A 93 -8.73 -7.34 -2.78
C THR A 93 -8.63 -8.41 -1.71
N ILE A 94 -7.67 -8.30 -0.80
CA ILE A 94 -7.35 -9.33 0.16
C ILE A 94 -8.14 -9.06 1.44
N PHE A 95 -9.09 -9.95 1.75
CA PHE A 95 -9.67 -10.05 3.08
C PHE A 95 -8.68 -10.80 3.97
N GLY A 96 -7.94 -10.06 4.79
CA GLY A 96 -6.79 -10.56 5.53
C GLY A 96 -6.74 -10.07 6.96
N SER A 97 -5.59 -10.24 7.59
CA SER A 97 -5.34 -9.82 8.97
C SER A 97 -5.13 -8.31 9.08
N CYS A 98 -5.58 -7.77 10.21
CA CYS A 98 -5.40 -6.39 10.60
C CYS A 98 -4.60 -6.29 11.90
N PRO A 99 -3.96 -5.14 12.16
CA PRO A 99 -3.26 -4.95 13.42
C PRO A 99 -4.19 -5.07 14.63
N ASN A 100 -3.76 -5.85 15.61
CA ASN A 100 -4.40 -5.96 16.93
C ASN A 100 -3.59 -5.18 17.97
N ILE A 101 -4.12 -5.08 19.19
CA ILE A 101 -3.46 -4.41 20.32
C ILE A 101 -1.99 -4.80 20.41
N GLN A 102 -1.14 -3.78 20.37
CA GLN A 102 0.33 -3.88 20.42
C GLN A 102 0.89 -2.54 20.93
N ASP A 103 2.21 -2.41 21.03
CA ASP A 103 2.81 -1.15 21.45
C ASP A 103 2.39 0.01 20.54
N GLY A 104 1.76 1.03 21.13
CA GLY A 104 1.21 2.18 20.40
C GLY A 104 -0.18 1.99 19.80
N LEU A 105 -0.80 0.82 19.94
CA LEU A 105 -2.16 0.51 19.46
C LEU A 105 -3.04 -0.01 20.60
N THR A 106 -3.99 0.81 21.05
CA THR A 106 -4.82 0.50 22.24
C THR A 106 -6.13 -0.21 21.90
N GLN A 107 -6.38 -0.50 20.63
CA GLN A 107 -7.62 -1.11 20.17
C GLN A 107 -7.35 -2.00 18.95
N ASP A 108 -8.07 -3.11 18.86
CA ASP A 108 -8.06 -3.97 17.68
C ASP A 108 -8.66 -3.28 16.45
N SER A 109 -8.28 -3.77 15.28
CA SER A 109 -8.84 -3.34 14.01
C SER A 109 -9.35 -4.51 13.20
N GLU A 110 -10.34 -4.26 12.35
CA GLU A 110 -10.96 -5.29 11.51
C GLU A 110 -10.87 -4.97 10.04
N CYS A 111 -10.79 -6.03 9.24
CA CYS A 111 -10.73 -5.93 7.80
C CYS A 111 -12.13 -5.69 7.23
N MET A 112 -12.34 -4.57 6.55
CA MET A 112 -13.62 -4.29 5.89
C MET A 112 -13.42 -3.52 4.59
N VAL A 113 -14.49 -3.44 3.79
CA VAL A 113 -14.49 -2.58 2.60
C VAL A 113 -14.60 -1.13 3.07
N ILE A 114 -13.58 -0.33 2.78
CA ILE A 114 -13.53 1.10 3.10
C ILE A 114 -14.10 1.94 1.95
N ASP A 115 -14.28 3.25 2.15
CA ASP A 115 -14.91 4.17 1.19
C ASP A 115 -14.33 4.12 -0.24
N THR A 116 -13.06 3.72 -0.38
CA THR A 116 -12.42 3.57 -1.68
C THR A 116 -12.86 2.32 -2.45
N GLY A 117 -13.68 1.45 -1.87
CA GLY A 117 -14.20 0.21 -2.47
C GLY A 117 -13.20 -0.95 -2.45
N VAL A 118 -12.22 -0.91 -1.57
CA VAL A 118 -11.19 -1.96 -1.38
C VAL A 118 -11.17 -2.37 0.09
N TYR A 119 -10.61 -3.53 0.42
CA TYR A 119 -10.35 -3.93 1.79
C TYR A 119 -9.30 -3.04 2.44
N GLY A 120 -9.55 -2.65 3.69
CA GLY A 120 -8.62 -1.97 4.57
C GLY A 120 -9.00 -2.16 6.04
N CYS A 121 -8.04 -1.93 6.93
CA CYS A 121 -8.27 -2.07 8.36
C CYS A 121 -8.93 -0.83 8.94
N VAL A 122 -9.95 -0.99 9.78
CA VAL A 122 -10.57 0.12 10.53
C VAL A 122 -10.64 -0.21 12.02
N PHE A 123 -10.73 0.80 12.86
CA PHE A 123 -11.09 0.61 14.26
C PHE A 123 -12.55 0.17 14.39
N MET A 124 -12.78 -0.82 15.27
CA MET A 124 -14.14 -1.18 15.67
C MET A 124 -14.73 -0.02 16.47
N ALA A 125 -15.85 0.55 16.04
CA ALA A 125 -16.57 1.48 16.89
C ALA A 125 -17.01 0.74 18.17
N SER A 126 -16.62 1.24 19.34
CA SER A 126 -17.15 0.73 20.60
C SER A 126 -18.67 0.93 20.58
N THR A 127 -19.42 -0.17 20.55
CA THR A 127 -20.87 -0.17 20.79
C THR A 127 -21.20 0.28 22.20
#